data_AF-A0A519LGE0-F1
#
_entry.id   AF-A0A519LGE0-F1
#
_cell.length_a   1.000
_cell.length_b   1.000
_cell.length_c   1.000
_cell.angle_alpha   90.00
_cell.angle_beta   90.00
_cell.angle_gamma   90.00
#
_symmetry.space_group_name_H-M   'P 1'
#
loop_
_entity.id
_entity.type
_entity.pdbx_description
1 polymer ?
#
loop_
_entity_poly.entity_id
_entity_poly.type
_entity_poly.pdbx_seq_one_letter_code
_entity_poly.pdbx_strand_id
1 'polypeptide(L)'
;MKKLLLNILVIVALSSCGTTKITAENSPNLPSTDETYGFTENNPVKVGGIGSGPHNERNYLNSLTGPNGEIVSYERLGSCCEFKSKNSPFGMGLLDKYAVSYEGKKDTVTIYLNMYDKAKIMAPVGFEMK
;
A
#
# COMPACT_ATOMS: atom_id res chain seq x y z
N MET A 1 59.94 9.62 -43.32
CA MET A 1 60.62 9.54 -42.01
C MET A 1 59.61 9.09 -40.96
N LYS A 2 59.97 8.02 -40.24
CA LYS A 2 59.44 7.54 -38.94
C LYS A 2 57.92 7.30 -38.82
N LYS A 3 57.57 6.02 -38.97
CA LYS A 3 56.48 5.35 -38.25
C LYS A 3 56.63 5.63 -36.75
N LEU A 4 55.57 6.06 -36.08
CA LEU A 4 55.49 5.96 -34.62
C LEU A 4 54.09 5.47 -34.27
N LEU A 5 54.02 4.17 -33.99
CA LEU A 5 52.86 3.47 -33.46
C LEU A 5 52.70 3.91 -32.00
N LEU A 6 51.57 4.51 -31.65
CA LEU A 6 51.20 4.77 -30.26
C LEU A 6 50.11 3.77 -29.86
N ASN A 7 50.51 2.78 -29.07
CA ASN A 7 49.62 1.79 -28.47
C ASN A 7 48.69 2.47 -27.46
N ILE A 8 47.40 2.54 -27.74
CA ILE A 8 46.37 2.91 -26.76
C ILE A 8 45.93 1.62 -26.06
N LEU A 9 46.36 1.48 -24.80
CA LEU A 9 45.90 0.44 -23.89
C LEU A 9 44.47 0.78 -23.45
N VAL A 10 43.48 0.11 -24.05
CA VAL A 10 42.07 0.25 -23.64
C VAL A 10 41.87 -0.55 -22.36
N ILE A 11 41.81 0.15 -21.23
CA ILE A 11 41.42 -0.42 -19.93
C ILE A 11 39.89 -0.61 -19.96
N VAL A 12 39.44 -1.83 -20.25
CA VAL A 12 38.03 -2.20 -20.09
C VAL A 12 37.78 -2.35 -18.59
N ALA A 13 37.24 -1.29 -17.99
CA ALA A 13 36.67 -1.38 -16.64
C ALA A 13 35.44 -2.29 -16.71
N LEU A 14 35.56 -3.51 -16.20
CA LEU A 14 34.42 -4.38 -15.92
C LEU A 14 33.58 -3.69 -14.85
N SER A 15 32.52 -3.01 -15.27
CA SER A 15 31.45 -2.54 -14.39
C SER A 15 30.81 -3.77 -13.75
N SER A 16 31.20 -4.03 -12.50
CA SER A 16 30.52 -4.98 -11.63
C SER A 16 29.08 -4.51 -11.46
N CYS A 17 28.17 -5.09 -12.24
CA CYS A 17 26.75 -5.00 -11.97
C CYS A 17 26.48 -5.92 -10.77
N GLY A 18 26.68 -5.39 -9.56
CA GLY A 18 26.23 -6.06 -8.36
C GLY A 18 24.71 -6.07 -8.36
N THR A 19 24.10 -7.20 -8.73
CA THR A 19 22.69 -7.45 -8.44
C THR A 19 22.54 -7.54 -6.93
N THR A 20 22.18 -6.42 -6.29
CA THR A 20 21.62 -6.47 -4.95
C THR A 20 20.32 -7.26 -5.07
N LYS A 21 20.32 -8.51 -4.60
CA LYS A 21 19.06 -9.21 -4.35
C LYS A 21 18.33 -8.38 -3.30
N ILE A 22 17.36 -7.58 -3.74
CA ILE A 22 16.35 -7.03 -2.84
C ILE A 22 15.62 -8.26 -2.32
N THR A 23 16.00 -8.71 -1.12
CA THR A 23 15.17 -9.64 -0.39
C THR A 23 13.84 -8.92 -0.16
N ALA A 24 12.74 -9.60 -0.47
CA ALA A 24 11.37 -9.12 -0.26
C ALA A 24 11.03 -8.88 1.23
N GLU A 25 12.01 -8.66 2.09
CA GLU A 25 11.82 -8.33 3.50
C GLU A 25 12.01 -6.82 3.77
N ASN A 26 12.61 -6.08 2.83
CA ASN A 26 12.94 -4.65 3.00
C ASN A 26 12.21 -3.70 2.03
N SER A 27 11.21 -4.18 1.28
CA SER A 27 10.34 -3.28 0.52
C SER A 27 9.27 -2.70 1.47
N PRO A 28 9.23 -1.37 1.69
CA PRO A 28 8.32 -0.74 2.64
C PRO A 28 6.83 -0.88 2.25
N ASN A 29 6.54 -1.40 1.06
CA ASN A 29 5.22 -1.36 0.41
C ASN A 29 4.61 -2.75 0.16
N LEU A 30 5.16 -3.82 0.74
CA LEU A 30 4.61 -5.15 0.50
C LEU A 30 3.18 -5.28 1.05
N PRO A 31 2.32 -6.04 0.34
CA PRO A 31 0.99 -6.33 0.83
C PRO A 31 1.07 -7.15 2.11
N SER A 32 0.02 -7.04 2.92
CA SER A 32 -0.20 -7.91 4.06
C SER A 32 -0.21 -9.38 3.60
N THR A 33 0.40 -10.26 4.38
CA THR A 33 0.24 -11.72 4.23
C THR A 33 -0.94 -12.27 5.05
N ASP A 34 -1.54 -11.45 5.91
CA ASP A 34 -2.75 -11.77 6.66
C ASP A 34 -3.97 -11.52 5.77
N GLU A 35 -4.68 -12.60 5.42
CA GLU A 35 -5.89 -12.60 4.56
C GLU A 35 -7.07 -11.85 5.19
N THR A 36 -7.03 -11.54 6.48
CA THR A 36 -8.11 -10.81 7.17
C THR A 36 -7.88 -9.29 7.20
N TYR A 37 -6.66 -8.84 6.91
CA TYR A 37 -6.27 -7.43 7.00
C TYR A 37 -7.05 -6.57 6.01
N GLY A 38 -7.78 -5.60 6.55
CA GLY A 38 -8.67 -4.71 5.80
C GLY A 38 -9.99 -5.35 5.37
N PHE A 39 -10.12 -6.68 5.35
CA PHE A 39 -11.34 -7.37 4.90
C PHE A 39 -12.31 -7.77 6.01
N THR A 40 -11.95 -7.54 7.27
CA THR A 40 -12.79 -7.89 8.42
C THR A 40 -12.91 -6.76 9.42
N GLU A 41 -14.02 -6.74 10.17
CA GLU A 41 -14.28 -5.77 11.23
C GLU A 41 -13.22 -5.83 12.35
N ASN A 42 -12.69 -7.03 12.61
CA ASN A 42 -11.70 -7.26 13.66
C ASN A 42 -10.28 -6.89 13.23
N ASN A 43 -10.02 -6.75 11.93
CA ASN A 43 -8.73 -6.38 11.38
C ASN A 43 -8.86 -5.24 10.35
N PRO A 44 -9.41 -4.07 10.72
CA PRO A 44 -9.60 -2.97 9.79
C PRO A 44 -8.28 -2.24 9.54
N VAL A 45 -8.23 -1.49 8.44
CA VAL A 45 -7.10 -0.60 8.17
C VAL A 45 -7.21 0.64 9.05
N LYS A 46 -6.26 0.77 9.98
CA LYS A 46 -6.19 1.87 10.94
C LYS A 46 -5.44 3.06 10.37
N VAL A 47 -6.13 3.85 9.56
CA VAL A 47 -5.58 5.04 8.91
C VAL A 47 -5.45 6.22 9.90
N GLY A 48 -6.36 6.30 10.87
CA GLY A 48 -6.35 7.26 11.97
C GLY A 48 -6.31 8.73 11.54
N GLY A 49 -6.07 9.62 12.51
CA GLY A 49 -5.85 11.05 12.28
C GLY A 49 -6.90 11.91 12.98
N ILE A 50 -6.52 12.53 14.09
CA ILE A 50 -7.39 13.46 14.82
C ILE A 50 -7.71 14.63 13.88
N GLY A 51 -8.99 14.75 13.48
CA GLY A 51 -9.46 15.76 12.53
C GLY A 51 -9.15 15.48 11.05
N SER A 52 -8.36 14.44 10.73
CA SER A 52 -7.99 14.08 9.35
C SER A 52 -8.43 12.68 8.93
N GLY A 53 -9.08 11.92 9.80
CA GLY A 53 -9.51 10.54 9.58
C GLY A 53 -10.17 10.30 8.21
N PRO A 54 -11.28 10.99 7.87
CA PRO A 54 -11.93 10.82 6.57
C PRO A 54 -11.04 11.15 5.37
N HIS A 55 -10.11 12.10 5.52
CA HIS A 55 -9.14 12.43 4.46
C HIS A 55 -8.10 11.31 4.31
N ASN A 56 -7.62 10.75 5.42
CA ASN A 56 -6.66 9.66 5.42
C ASN A 56 -7.24 8.37 4.83
N GLU A 57 -8.54 8.10 5.03
CA GLU A 57 -9.24 6.99 4.37
C GLU A 57 -9.20 7.12 2.85
N ARG A 58 -9.53 8.30 2.32
CA ARG A 58 -9.44 8.55 0.87
C ARG A 58 -8.01 8.46 0.36
N ASN A 59 -7.04 9.00 1.10
CA ASN A 59 -5.64 8.88 0.72
C ASN A 59 -5.17 7.43 0.67
N TYR A 60 -5.58 6.63 1.65
CA TYR A 60 -5.30 5.20 1.68
C TYR A 60 -5.90 4.50 0.46
N LEU A 61 -7.19 4.67 0.20
CA LEU A 61 -7.85 4.06 -0.96
C LEU A 61 -7.22 4.51 -2.29
N ASN A 62 -6.85 5.79 -2.40
CA ASN A 62 -6.16 6.33 -3.56
C ASN A 62 -4.73 5.79 -3.72
N SER A 63 -4.10 5.30 -2.65
CA SER A 63 -2.76 4.71 -2.70
C SER A 63 -2.78 3.22 -3.09
N LEU A 64 -3.95 2.59 -3.15
CA LEU A 64 -4.08 1.22 -3.59
C LEU A 64 -4.00 1.12 -5.12
N THR A 65 -3.39 0.04 -5.58
CA THR A 65 -3.46 -0.44 -6.96
C THR A 65 -3.82 -1.92 -6.98
N GLY A 66 -4.19 -2.44 -8.15
CA GLY A 66 -4.17 -3.89 -8.38
C GLY A 66 -2.73 -4.44 -8.37
N PRO A 67 -2.57 -5.78 -8.44
CA PRO A 67 -1.27 -6.47 -8.37
C PRO A 67 -0.25 -6.04 -9.43
N ASN A 68 -0.71 -5.47 -10.56
CA ASN A 68 0.13 -5.02 -11.66
C ASN A 68 0.07 -3.50 -11.86
N GLY A 69 -0.42 -2.74 -10.87
CA GLY A 69 -0.56 -1.28 -10.95
C GLY A 69 -1.90 -0.80 -11.51
N GLU A 70 -2.90 -1.68 -11.59
CA GLU A 70 -4.24 -1.34 -12.09
C GLU A 70 -4.88 -0.25 -11.24
N ILE A 71 -5.64 0.63 -11.90
CA ILE A 71 -6.34 1.73 -11.23
C ILE A 71 -7.45 1.16 -10.34
N VAL A 72 -7.39 1.50 -9.05
CA VAL A 72 -8.42 1.16 -8.07
C VAL A 72 -9.61 2.12 -8.19
N SER A 73 -10.81 1.57 -8.08
CA SER A 73 -12.06 2.30 -7.92
C SER A 73 -12.74 1.89 -6.62
N TYR A 74 -13.46 2.82 -6.00
CA TYR A 74 -14.15 2.54 -4.74
C TYR A 74 -15.43 3.35 -4.56
N GLU A 75 -16.39 2.75 -3.84
CA GLU A 75 -17.64 3.37 -3.42
C GLU A 75 -17.82 3.20 -1.91
N ARG A 76 -18.23 4.27 -1.22
CA ARG A 76 -18.50 4.20 0.22
C ARG A 76 -19.85 3.53 0.48
N LEU A 77 -19.85 2.41 1.21
CA LEU A 77 -21.03 1.64 1.56
C LEU A 77 -21.72 2.13 2.85
N GLY A 78 -21.05 3.00 3.61
CA GLY A 78 -21.55 3.53 4.88
C GLY A 78 -20.70 3.13 6.08
N SER A 79 -21.09 3.62 7.24
CA SER A 79 -20.45 3.28 8.52
C SER A 79 -21.11 2.05 9.13
N CYS A 80 -20.36 1.26 9.89
CA CYS A 80 -20.84 0.08 10.61
C CYS A 80 -19.99 -0.16 11.87
N CYS A 81 -20.25 -1.29 12.52
CA CYS A 81 -19.24 -1.99 13.31
C CYS A 81 -18.68 -1.13 14.43
N GLU A 82 -19.45 -1.03 15.52
CA GLU A 82 -19.07 -0.26 16.69
C GLU A 82 -17.83 -0.85 17.38
N PHE A 83 -16.90 0.02 17.75
CA PHE A 83 -15.71 -0.36 18.49
C PHE A 83 -15.31 0.73 19.49
N LYS A 84 -14.53 0.36 20.52
CA LYS A 84 -14.00 1.32 21.50
C LYS A 84 -12.76 2.00 20.95
N SER A 85 -12.68 3.32 21.07
CA SER A 85 -11.48 4.09 20.74
C SER A 85 -11.30 5.26 21.69
N LYS A 86 -10.11 5.36 22.29
CA LYS A 86 -9.70 6.54 23.06
C LYS A 86 -9.44 7.77 22.19
N ASN A 87 -9.30 7.58 20.88
CA ASN A 87 -9.08 8.66 19.91
C ASN A 87 -10.40 9.20 19.34
N SER A 88 -11.54 8.59 19.70
CA SER A 88 -12.86 9.14 19.44
C SER A 88 -13.29 10.09 20.57
N PRO A 89 -13.88 11.27 20.27
CA PRO A 89 -14.41 12.18 21.28
C PRO A 89 -15.56 11.55 22.11
N PHE A 90 -16.18 10.48 21.62
CA PHE A 90 -17.27 9.77 22.30
C PHE A 90 -16.79 8.47 22.98
N GLY A 91 -15.49 8.18 22.97
CA GLY A 91 -14.93 6.92 23.49
C GLY A 91 -15.23 5.67 22.63
N MET A 92 -16.04 5.83 21.58
CA MET A 92 -16.44 4.78 20.65
C MET A 92 -16.45 5.31 19.22
N GLY A 93 -16.18 4.44 18.25
CA GLY A 93 -16.15 4.76 16.83
C GLY A 93 -16.96 3.75 16.01
N LEU A 94 -17.23 4.11 14.77
CA LEU A 94 -17.75 3.22 13.74
C LEU A 94 -16.68 3.05 12.66
N LEU A 95 -16.55 1.85 12.12
CA LEU A 95 -15.74 1.62 10.92
C LEU A 95 -16.48 2.13 9.69
N ASP A 96 -15.73 2.56 8.68
CA ASP A 96 -16.29 2.85 7.36
C ASP A 96 -16.02 1.70 6.40
N LYS A 97 -17.05 1.31 5.64
CA LYS A 97 -16.97 0.27 4.62
C LYS A 97 -16.88 0.87 3.24
N TYR A 98 -15.98 0.32 2.44
CA TYR A 98 -15.82 0.67 1.04
C TYR A 98 -15.90 -0.58 0.17
N ALA A 99 -16.74 -0.53 -0.85
CA ALA A 99 -16.69 -1.44 -1.98
C ALA A 99 -15.49 -1.03 -2.83
N VAL A 100 -14.52 -1.92 -3.02
CA VAL A 100 -13.26 -1.64 -3.72
C VAL A 100 -13.02 -2.68 -4.82
N SER A 101 -12.58 -2.20 -5.99
CA SER A 101 -12.19 -3.03 -7.12
C SER A 101 -11.04 -2.34 -7.88
N TYR A 102 -10.55 -2.97 -8.94
CA TYR A 102 -9.55 -2.38 -9.85
C TYR A 102 -9.81 -2.83 -11.29
N GLU A 103 -9.20 -2.14 -12.24
CA GLU A 103 -9.35 -2.43 -13.67
C GLU A 103 -9.11 -3.92 -13.99
N GLY A 104 -10.05 -4.55 -14.69
CA GLY A 104 -9.98 -5.98 -15.04
C GLY A 104 -10.44 -6.97 -13.97
N LYS A 105 -10.66 -6.53 -12.72
CA LYS A 105 -11.27 -7.37 -11.68
C LYS A 105 -12.79 -7.50 -11.91
N LYS A 106 -13.32 -8.72 -11.77
CA LYS A 106 -14.75 -9.03 -12.02
C LYS A 106 -15.65 -8.82 -10.80
N ASP A 107 -15.05 -8.78 -9.62
CA ASP A 107 -15.69 -8.72 -8.33
C ASP A 107 -15.26 -7.47 -7.54
N THR A 108 -16.02 -7.18 -6.50
CA THR A 108 -15.77 -6.08 -5.56
C THR A 108 -15.55 -6.69 -4.18
N VAL A 109 -14.56 -6.19 -3.46
CA VAL A 109 -14.28 -6.58 -2.07
C VAL A 109 -14.72 -5.46 -1.13
N THR A 110 -15.01 -5.79 0.12
CA THR A 110 -15.29 -4.78 1.15
C THR A 110 -14.04 -4.52 1.97
N ILE A 111 -13.57 -3.27 1.99
CA ILE A 111 -12.50 -2.81 2.88
C ILE A 111 -13.11 -2.05 4.06
N TYR A 112 -12.70 -2.41 5.27
CA TYR A 112 -13.07 -1.78 6.53
C TYR A 112 -11.96 -0.81 6.96
N LEU A 113 -12.30 0.46 7.13
CA LEU A 113 -11.39 1.52 7.54
C LEU A 113 -11.74 2.03 8.94
N ASN A 114 -10.70 2.28 9.72
CA ASN A 114 -10.79 2.93 11.02
C ASN A 114 -10.12 4.31 10.91
N MET A 115 -10.95 5.35 10.87
CA MET A 115 -10.51 6.75 10.81
C MET A 115 -9.99 7.33 12.14
N TYR A 116 -10.16 6.62 13.25
CA TYR A 116 -9.85 7.11 14.60
C TYR A 116 -8.46 6.68 15.06
N ASP A 117 -8.16 5.39 14.96
CA ASP A 117 -6.91 4.81 15.42
C ASP A 117 -5.89 4.66 14.30
N LYS A 118 -4.60 4.78 14.65
CA LYS A 118 -3.49 4.66 13.70
C LYS A 118 -2.68 3.40 13.98
N ALA A 119 -2.35 2.67 12.93
CA ALA A 119 -1.39 1.57 12.97
C ALA A 119 -0.50 1.57 11.71
N LYS A 120 0.36 0.55 11.57
CA LYS A 120 1.08 0.32 10.31
C LYS A 120 0.06 0.06 9.20
N ILE A 121 0.19 0.80 8.11
CA ILE A 121 -0.64 0.67 6.92
C ILE A 121 0.05 -0.28 5.94
N MET A 122 -0.74 -1.17 5.33
CA MET A 122 -0.33 -2.12 4.29
C MET A 122 -1.43 -2.19 3.23
N ALA A 123 -1.13 -2.75 2.06
CA ALA A 123 -2.18 -3.17 1.12
C ALA A 123 -2.81 -4.49 1.62
N PRO A 124 -4.12 -4.70 1.49
CA PRO A 124 -4.74 -6.01 1.72
C PRO A 124 -4.26 -7.02 0.68
N VAL A 125 -4.37 -8.31 0.98
CA VAL A 125 -4.02 -9.38 0.02
C VAL A 125 -4.75 -9.15 -1.31
N GLY A 126 -4.00 -9.18 -2.42
CA GLY A 126 -4.53 -8.95 -3.77
C GLY A 126 -4.55 -7.49 -4.22
N PHE A 127 -3.99 -6.58 -3.44
CA PHE A 127 -3.72 -5.18 -3.77
C PHE A 127 -2.24 -4.85 -3.53
N GLU A 128 -1.79 -3.73 -4.08
CA GLU A 128 -0.45 -3.18 -3.87
C GLU A 128 -0.53 -1.71 -3.41
N MET A 129 0.56 -1.21 -2.84
CA MET A 129 0.71 0.22 -2.51
C MET A 129 1.58 0.91 -3.57
N LYS A 130 1.11 2.05 -4.11
CA LYS A 130 1.85 2.88 -5.06
C LYS A 130 2.72 3.96 -4.42
#